data_AF-A0A2E2Z782-F1
#
_entry.id   AF-A0A2E2Z782-F1
#
_cell.length_a   1.000
_cell.length_b   1.000
_cell.length_c   1.000
_cell.angle_alpha   90.00
_cell.angle_beta   90.00
_cell.angle_gamma   90.00
#
_symmetry.space_group_name_H-M   'P 1'
#
loop_
_entity.id
_entity.type
_entity.pdbx_description
1 polymer ?
#
loop_
_entity_poly.entity_id
_entity_poly.type
_entity_poly.pdbx_seq_one_letter_code
_entity_poly.pdbx_strand_id
1 'polypeptide(L)'
;MREFIYNSWNGVMNAEINPLKHIPDTNTRHMVLQVLAWMWCIVFSMYMGSIFVMGVSMIAHVLFLAAIVITVATFETAKNNPNAFKLRLEQRTNGYHTPSRTRYMWYNGKRIELDKNDVGGEHE
;
A
#
# COMPACT_ATOMS: atom_id res chain seq x y z
N MET A 1 -11.27 -10.41 14.95
CA MET A 1 -11.49 -9.77 13.62
C MET A 1 -10.22 -9.69 12.77
N ARG A 2 -9.10 -9.15 13.29
CA ARG A 2 -7.81 -9.10 12.56
C ARG A 2 -7.36 -10.47 12.02
N GLU A 3 -7.42 -11.50 12.87
CA GLU A 3 -7.03 -12.86 12.51
C GLU A 3 -7.93 -13.47 11.42
N PHE A 4 -9.24 -13.22 11.47
CA PHE A 4 -10.17 -13.65 10.43
C PHE A 4 -9.82 -13.03 9.07
N ILE A 5 -9.52 -11.73 9.03
CA ILE A 5 -9.13 -11.03 7.81
C ILE A 5 -7.79 -11.59 7.30
N TYR A 6 -6.82 -11.79 8.19
CA TYR A 6 -5.50 -12.33 7.85
C TYR A 6 -5.59 -13.76 7.29
N ASN A 7 -6.37 -14.64 7.93
CA ASN A 7 -6.55 -16.01 7.48
C ASN A 7 -7.32 -16.07 6.16
N SER A 8 -8.35 -15.24 5.99
CA SER A 8 -9.11 -15.15 4.73
C SER A 8 -8.22 -14.67 3.58
N TRP A 9 -7.42 -13.64 3.82
CA TRP A 9 -6.45 -13.14 2.85
C TRP A 9 -5.44 -14.22 2.45
N ASN A 10 -4.81 -14.88 3.42
CA ASN A 10 -3.83 -15.92 3.13
C ASN A 10 -4.44 -17.14 2.44
N GLY A 11 -5.70 -17.49 2.74
CA GLY A 11 -6.40 -18.58 2.08
C GLY A 11 -6.66 -18.31 0.59
N VAL A 12 -6.88 -17.06 0.20
CA VAL A 12 -7.23 -16.69 -1.18
C VAL A 12 -6.02 -16.20 -1.98
N MET A 13 -5.29 -15.22 -1.44
CA MET A 13 -4.29 -14.44 -2.19
C MET A 13 -2.86 -14.93 -2.03
N ASN A 14 -2.55 -15.69 -0.97
CA ASN A 14 -1.18 -16.14 -0.71
C ASN A 14 -0.91 -17.50 -1.41
N ALA A 15 -0.06 -17.48 -2.44
CA ALA A 15 0.29 -18.67 -3.24
C ALA A 15 1.12 -19.73 -2.49
N GLU A 16 1.63 -19.41 -1.30
CA GLU A 16 2.36 -20.36 -0.44
C GLU A 16 1.45 -21.06 0.57
N ILE A 17 0.32 -20.44 0.91
CA ILE A 17 -0.61 -20.94 1.94
C ILE A 17 -1.84 -21.56 1.30
N ASN A 18 -2.32 -20.99 0.19
CA ASN A 18 -3.51 -21.48 -0.49
C ASN A 18 -3.34 -22.94 -0.98
N PRO A 19 -4.45 -23.66 -1.24
CA PRO A 19 -4.39 -25.04 -1.72
C PRO A 19 -3.61 -25.22 -3.04
N LEU A 20 -3.43 -24.14 -3.81
CA LEU A 20 -2.65 -24.15 -5.06
C LEU A 20 -1.14 -24.27 -4.83
N LYS A 21 -0.66 -24.15 -3.58
CA LYS A 21 0.75 -24.37 -3.21
C LYS A 21 1.33 -25.73 -3.59
N HIS A 22 0.48 -26.74 -3.80
CA HIS A 22 0.92 -28.08 -4.22
C HIS A 22 1.43 -28.12 -5.66
N ILE A 23 1.20 -27.06 -6.44
CA ILE A 23 1.70 -26.92 -7.80
C ILE A 23 3.12 -26.31 -7.72
N PRO A 24 4.16 -27.00 -8.22
CA PRO A 24 5.55 -26.54 -8.07
C PRO A 24 5.86 -25.29 -8.92
N ASP A 25 5.15 -25.09 -10.03
CA ASP A 25 5.37 -23.95 -10.92
C ASP A 25 4.57 -22.71 -10.48
N THR A 26 5.27 -21.60 -10.27
CA THR A 26 4.69 -20.31 -9.89
C THR A 26 3.86 -19.69 -11.02
N ASN A 27 4.27 -19.87 -12.28
CA ASN A 27 3.51 -19.31 -13.42
C ASN A 27 2.14 -19.98 -13.53
N THR A 28 2.09 -21.30 -13.38
CA THR A 28 0.84 -22.05 -13.35
C THR A 28 -0.06 -21.61 -12.19
N ARG A 29 0.49 -21.42 -10.99
CA ARG A 29 -0.29 -20.91 -9.83
C ARG A 29 -0.90 -19.54 -10.11
N HIS A 30 -0.13 -18.63 -10.70
CA HIS A 30 -0.61 -17.31 -11.07
C HIS A 30 -1.69 -17.36 -12.15
N MET A 31 -1.51 -18.19 -13.19
CA MET A 31 -2.53 -18.39 -14.24
C MET A 31 -3.85 -18.91 -13.67
N VAL A 32 -3.81 -19.87 -12.74
CA VAL A 32 -5.04 -20.39 -12.10
C VAL A 32 -5.75 -19.31 -11.29
N LEU A 33 -5.01 -18.52 -10.51
CA LEU A 33 -5.58 -17.39 -9.76
C LEU A 33 -6.21 -16.34 -10.68
N GLN A 34 -5.57 -16.05 -11.82
CA GLN A 34 -6.12 -15.14 -12.83
C GLN A 34 -7.42 -15.69 -13.44
N VAL A 35 -7.46 -16.95 -13.84
CA VAL A 35 -8.68 -17.57 -14.40
C VAL A 35 -9.83 -17.54 -13.39
N LEU A 36 -9.56 -17.84 -12.12
CA LEU A 36 -10.57 -17.76 -11.06
C LEU A 36 -11.09 -16.33 -10.87
N ALA A 37 -10.22 -15.31 -10.96
CA ALA A 37 -10.65 -13.91 -10.92
C ALA A 37 -11.52 -13.54 -12.14
N TRP A 38 -11.18 -14.04 -13.34
CA TRP A 38 -11.92 -13.76 -14.57
C TRP A 38 -13.27 -14.48 -14.64
N MET A 39 -13.39 -15.65 -14.01
CA MET A 39 -14.66 -16.38 -13.88
C MET A 39 -15.75 -15.49 -13.26
N TRP A 40 -15.44 -14.70 -12.24
CA TRP A 40 -16.41 -13.81 -11.60
C TRP A 40 -16.94 -12.74 -12.55
N CYS A 41 -16.08 -12.16 -13.40
CA CYS A 41 -16.50 -11.19 -14.41
C CYS A 41 -17.49 -11.81 -15.41
N ILE A 42 -17.28 -13.09 -15.79
CA ILE A 42 -18.19 -13.84 -16.66
C ILE A 42 -19.52 -14.08 -15.96
N VAL A 43 -19.52 -14.53 -14.70
CA VAL A 43 -20.75 -14.77 -13.91
C VAL A 43 -21.57 -13.49 -13.76
N PHE A 44 -20.94 -12.35 -13.47
CA PHE A 44 -21.62 -11.06 -13.39
C PHE A 44 -22.21 -10.62 -14.73
N SER A 45 -21.49 -10.83 -15.83
CA SER A 45 -22.00 -10.55 -17.17
C SER A 45 -23.20 -11.42 -17.52
N MET A 46 -23.13 -12.73 -17.23
CA MET A 46 -24.23 -13.66 -17.46
C MET A 46 -25.46 -13.29 -16.63
N TYR A 47 -25.28 -12.90 -15.37
CA TYR A 47 -26.37 -12.43 -14.51
C TYR A 47 -27.06 -11.19 -15.07
N MET A 48 -26.31 -10.25 -15.64
CA MET A 48 -26.85 -9.03 -16.26
C MET A 48 -27.29 -9.22 -17.72
N GLY A 49 -26.99 -10.36 -18.34
CA GLY A 49 -27.33 -10.67 -19.73
C GLY A 49 -26.67 -9.78 -20.80
N SER A 50 -25.58 -9.08 -20.47
CA SER A 50 -24.98 -8.07 -21.37
C SER A 50 -23.46 -8.23 -21.52
N ILE A 51 -23.01 -8.27 -22.78
CA ILE A 51 -21.59 -8.35 -23.14
C ILE A 51 -20.85 -7.03 -22.89
N PHE A 52 -21.56 -5.89 -22.92
CA PHE A 52 -20.97 -4.60 -22.58
C PHE A 52 -20.63 -4.54 -21.08
N VAL A 53 -21.52 -5.06 -20.23
CA VAL A 53 -21.29 -5.18 -18.79
C VAL A 53 -20.10 -6.09 -18.50
N MET A 54 -19.87 -7.12 -19.32
CA MET A 54 -18.66 -7.96 -19.25
C MET A 54 -17.40 -7.10 -19.34
N GLY A 55 -17.27 -6.29 -20.40
CA GLY A 55 -16.08 -5.47 -20.64
C GLY A 55 -15.82 -4.47 -19.50
N VAL A 56 -16.88 -3.77 -19.04
CA VAL A 56 -16.76 -2.83 -17.92
C VAL A 56 -16.36 -3.55 -16.63
N SER A 57 -16.98 -4.71 -16.34
CA SER A 57 -16.67 -5.50 -15.14
C SER A 57 -15.22 -5.99 -15.13
N MET A 58 -14.68 -6.41 -16.27
CA MET A 58 -13.28 -6.85 -16.39
C MET A 58 -12.31 -5.71 -16.09
N ILE A 59 -12.53 -4.54 -16.69
CA ILE A 59 -11.68 -3.35 -16.45
C ILE A 59 -11.75 -2.95 -14.98
N ALA A 60 -12.95 -2.83 -14.43
CA ALA A 60 -13.16 -2.47 -13.03
C ALA A 60 -12.44 -3.47 -12.10
N HIS A 61 -12.56 -4.78 -12.37
CA HIS A 61 -11.93 -5.82 -11.56
C HIS A 61 -10.40 -5.75 -11.57
N VAL A 62 -9.79 -5.52 -12.74
CA VAL A 62 -8.33 -5.34 -12.86
C VAL A 62 -7.86 -4.11 -12.07
N LEU A 63 -8.60 -2.99 -12.14
CA LEU A 63 -8.28 -1.79 -11.38
C LEU A 63 -8.35 -2.02 -9.87
N PHE A 64 -9.37 -2.73 -9.39
CA PHE A 64 -9.46 -3.09 -7.97
C PHE A 64 -8.31 -3.99 -7.51
N LEU A 65 -7.97 -5.02 -8.28
CA LEU A 65 -6.84 -5.89 -7.96
C LEU A 65 -5.52 -5.11 -7.95
N ALA A 66 -5.31 -4.22 -8.93
CA ALA A 66 -4.13 -3.37 -8.98
C ALA A 66 -4.02 -2.47 -7.74
N ALA A 67 -5.10 -1.83 -7.32
CA ALA A 67 -5.11 -0.99 -6.12
C ALA A 67 -4.75 -1.77 -4.85
N ILE A 68 -5.27 -3.01 -4.70
CA ILE A 68 -4.94 -3.88 -3.58
C ILE A 68 -3.47 -4.28 -3.61
N VAL A 69 -2.94 -4.68 -4.77
CA VAL A 69 -1.52 -5.06 -4.94
C VAL A 69 -0.61 -3.89 -4.63
N ILE A 70 -0.93 -2.67 -5.10
CA ILE A 70 -0.17 -1.46 -4.77
C ILE A 70 -0.17 -1.20 -3.26
N THR A 71 -1.30 -1.39 -2.58
CA THR A 71 -1.40 -1.21 -1.13
C THR A 71 -0.51 -2.19 -0.39
N VAL A 72 -0.58 -3.47 -0.75
CA VAL A 72 0.26 -4.52 -0.13
C VAL A 72 1.74 -4.30 -0.44
N ALA A 73 2.08 -3.95 -1.67
CA ALA A 73 3.45 -3.62 -2.07
C ALA A 73 3.99 -2.42 -1.29
N THR A 74 3.15 -1.41 -1.03
CA THR A 74 3.50 -0.25 -0.21
C THR A 74 3.81 -0.68 1.23
N PHE A 75 2.95 -1.49 1.84
CA PHE A 75 3.16 -2.00 3.20
C PHE A 75 4.39 -2.90 3.32
N GLU A 76 4.60 -3.80 2.35
CA GLU A 76 5.76 -4.69 2.33
C GLU A 76 7.05 -3.89 2.08
N THR A 77 7.01 -2.86 1.24
CA THR A 77 8.13 -1.92 1.06
C THR A 77 8.42 -1.19 2.35
N ALA A 78 7.42 -0.76 3.11
CA ALA A 78 7.62 -0.03 4.36
C ALA A 78 8.24 -0.93 5.44
N LYS A 79 7.84 -2.20 5.48
CA LYS A 79 8.38 -3.22 6.37
C LYS A 79 9.83 -3.57 6.03
N ASN A 80 10.13 -3.81 4.75
CA ASN A 80 11.44 -4.33 4.31
C ASN A 80 12.47 -3.22 4.09
N ASN A 81 12.05 -2.04 3.65
CA ASN A 81 12.91 -0.89 3.45
C ASN A 81 12.23 0.39 3.97
N PRO A 82 12.28 0.65 5.29
CA PRO A 82 11.74 1.86 5.88
C PRO A 82 12.41 3.14 5.34
N ASN A 83 13.59 3.03 4.70
CA ASN A 83 14.24 4.16 4.04
C ASN A 83 13.60 4.54 2.69
N ALA A 84 12.80 3.65 2.08
CA ALA A 84 12.12 3.92 0.80
C ALA A 84 11.08 5.05 0.92
N PHE A 85 10.56 5.29 2.13
CA PHE A 85 9.62 6.37 2.41
C PHE A 85 10.29 7.62 3.01
N LYS A 86 11.63 7.70 3.00
CA LYS A 86 12.39 8.93 3.31
C LYS A 86 12.37 9.89 2.12
N LEU A 87 11.17 10.26 1.68
CA LEU A 87 10.94 11.14 0.54
C LEU A 87 11.01 12.62 0.95
N ARG A 88 12.20 13.10 1.34
CA ARG A 88 12.53 14.54 1.25
C ARG A 88 14.01 14.73 1.00
N LEU A 89 14.33 15.19 -0.21
CA LEU A 89 15.67 15.41 -0.76
C LEU A 89 16.10 16.89 -0.60
N GLU A 90 15.74 17.50 0.53
CA GLU A 90 16.00 18.91 0.81
C GLU A 90 16.87 18.96 2.08
N GLN A 91 18.19 19.12 1.89
CA GLN A 91 19.19 19.37 2.95
C GLN A 91 19.70 18.22 3.85
N ARG A 92 20.04 17.04 3.28
CA ARG A 92 21.00 16.07 3.88
C ARG A 92 20.78 15.66 5.37
N THR A 93 19.61 15.84 5.95
CA THR A 93 19.30 15.39 7.31
C THR A 93 18.11 14.45 7.30
N ASN A 94 18.32 13.25 7.84
CA ASN A 94 17.31 12.20 7.94
C ASN A 94 16.39 12.50 9.13
N GLY A 95 15.18 13.01 8.92
CA GLY A 95 14.24 13.19 10.04
C GLY A 95 12.79 13.40 9.62
N TYR A 96 11.88 12.71 10.33
CA TYR A 96 10.49 13.13 10.46
C TYR A 96 10.48 14.38 11.34
N HIS A 97 10.17 15.55 10.77
CA HIS A 97 9.88 16.72 11.58
C HIS A 97 8.41 16.65 11.99
N THR A 98 8.14 16.83 13.29
CA THR A 98 6.79 17.23 13.71
C THR A 98 6.61 18.64 13.15
N PRO A 99 5.54 18.95 12.38
CA PRO A 99 5.28 20.33 11.92
C PRO A 99 5.23 21.32 13.12
N SER A 100 4.93 20.74 14.28
CA SER A 100 4.87 21.12 15.69
C SER A 100 5.63 22.26 16.41
N ARG A 101 6.68 22.90 15.90
CA ARG A 101 7.63 23.61 16.83
C ARG A 101 8.14 24.98 16.38
N THR A 102 7.53 26.05 16.91
CA THR A 102 7.96 27.45 16.78
C THR A 102 9.46 27.68 17.07
N ARG A 103 10.16 28.35 16.14
CA ARG A 103 11.61 28.68 16.12
C ARG A 103 12.09 29.68 17.19
N TYR A 104 11.39 29.85 18.30
CA TYR A 104 11.79 30.81 19.33
C TYR A 104 11.75 30.17 20.72
N MET A 105 12.91 30.13 21.38
CA MET A 105 13.04 29.73 22.77
C MET A 105 13.32 30.96 23.62
N TRP A 106 12.48 31.18 24.63
CA TRP A 106 12.61 32.27 25.59
C TRP A 106 13.01 31.69 26.94
N TYR A 107 13.98 32.32 27.61
CA TYR A 107 14.34 31.98 28.98
C TYR A 107 14.51 33.28 29.78
N ASN A 108 13.78 33.39 30.89
CA ASN A 108 13.79 34.56 31.77
C ASN A 108 13.58 35.89 31.03
N GLY A 109 12.61 35.94 30.11
CA GLY A 109 12.24 37.15 29.37
C GLY A 109 13.23 37.59 28.30
N LYS A 110 14.31 36.83 28.05
CA LYS A 110 15.26 37.09 26.96
C LYS A 110 15.18 36.02 25.90
N ARG A 111 15.27 36.45 24.63
CA ARG A 111 15.29 35.57 23.47
C ARG A 111 16.65 34.87 23.38
N ILE A 112 16.63 33.55 23.28
CA ILE A 112 17.83 32.75 23.00
C ILE A 112 18.02 32.70 21.49
N GLU A 113 19.23 33.00 21.02
CA GLU A 113 19.60 32.80 19.62
C GLU A 113 19.84 31.30 19.39
N LEU A 114 19.08 30.71 18.46
CA LEU A 114 19.25 29.32 18.05
C LEU A 114 20.33 29.22 16.97
N ASP A 115 20.89 28.01 16.80
CA ASP A 115 21.85 27.73 15.73
C ASP A 115 21.23 28.08 14.37
N LYS A 116 22.02 28.73 13.51
CA LYS A 116 21.62 29.12 12.15
C LYS A 116 21.28 27.91 11.28
N ASN A 117 21.74 26.71 11.64
CA ASN A 117 21.44 25.47 10.95
C ASN A 117 20.26 24.69 11.56
N ASP A 118 19.58 25.23 12.58
CA ASP A 118 18.40 24.60 13.19
C ASP A 118 17.14 24.83 12.32
N VAL A 119 16.74 23.81 11.58
CA VAL A 119 15.57 23.79 10.67
C VAL A 119 14.23 23.70 11.42
N GLY A 120 14.13 24.40 12.55
CA GLY A 120 13.02 24.32 13.49
C GLY A 120 11.64 24.31 12.82
N GLY A 121 10.79 23.41 13.31
CA GLY A 121 9.51 23.00 12.73
C GLY A 121 8.69 24.17 12.18
N GLU A 122 8.42 24.10 10.89
CA GLU A 122 7.73 25.16 10.16
C GLU A 122 6.22 24.99 10.39
N HIS A 123 5.63 25.94 11.11
CA HIS A 123 4.19 26.11 11.21
C HIS A 123 3.75 27.35 10.48
N GLU A 124 2.98 27.13 9.41
CA GLU A 124 1.71 27.83 9.26
C GLU A 124 0.63 27.05 10.01
#